data_AF-A0A366MHY5-F1
#
_entry.id   AF-A0A366MHY5-F1
#
_cell.length_a   1.000
_cell.length_b   1.000
_cell.length_c   1.000
_cell.angle_alpha   90.00
_cell.angle_beta   90.00
_cell.angle_gamma   90.00
#
_symmetry.space_group_name_H-M   'P 1'
#
loop_
_entity.id
_entity.type
_entity.pdbx_description
1 polymer ?
#
loop_
_entity_poly.entity_id
_entity_poly.type
_entity_poly.pdbx_seq_one_letter_code
_entity_poly.pdbx_strand_id
1 'polypeptide(L)'
;MAILKAETVKKAMKRKGFIMEAGRQKHPRYYFEDNGEIAAVKTHMSHNDQELTDFLQAQMAAQLHISKADFLEMISCKIEHEGIANIYREKGLL
;
A
#
# COMPACT_ATOMS: atom_id res chain seq x y z
N MET A 1 -10.85 2.49 -16.44
CA MET A 1 -10.80 1.65 -15.23
C MET A 1 -9.59 0.75 -15.35
N ALA A 2 -8.59 0.91 -14.50
CA ALA A 2 -7.44 0.01 -14.47
C ALA A 2 -7.75 -1.12 -13.48
N ILE A 3 -7.64 -2.37 -13.91
CA ILE A 3 -7.71 -3.53 -13.01
C ILE A 3 -6.26 -3.91 -12.69
N LEU A 4 -5.91 -3.95 -11.41
CA LEU A 4 -4.55 -4.24 -10.97
C LEU A 4 -4.44 -5.68 -10.47
N LYS A 5 -3.41 -6.40 -10.90
CA LYS A 5 -3.10 -7.72 -10.37
C LYS A 5 -2.60 -7.61 -8.93
N ALA A 6 -3.12 -8.46 -8.05
CA ALA A 6 -2.72 -8.49 -6.64
C ALA A 6 -1.19 -8.66 -6.48
N GLU A 7 -0.56 -9.51 -7.29
CA GLU A 7 0.89 -9.71 -7.27
C GLU A 7 1.69 -8.44 -7.62
N THR A 8 1.21 -7.63 -8.56
CA THR A 8 1.87 -6.39 -8.98
C THR A 8 1.82 -5.39 -7.84
N VAL A 9 0.66 -5.29 -7.19
CA VAL A 9 0.44 -4.42 -6.04
C VAL A 9 1.33 -4.85 -4.87
N LYS A 10 1.35 -6.14 -4.53
CA LYS A 10 2.23 -6.71 -3.50
C LYS A 10 3.71 -6.37 -3.76
N LYS A 11 4.19 -6.59 -4.99
CA LYS A 11 5.58 -6.30 -5.38
C LYS A 11 5.90 -4.81 -5.29
N ALA A 12 5.00 -3.94 -5.78
CA ALA A 12 5.18 -2.50 -5.70
C ALA A 12 5.21 -2.03 -4.25
N MET A 13 4.22 -2.40 -3.44
CA MET A 13 4.16 -2.07 -2.01
C MET A 13 5.45 -2.49 -1.28
N LYS A 14 5.90 -3.73 -1.46
CA LYS A 14 7.15 -4.19 -0.82
C LYS A 14 8.36 -3.34 -1.21
N ARG A 15 8.47 -2.92 -2.48
CA ARG A 15 9.55 -2.04 -2.95
C ARG A 15 9.48 -0.63 -2.36
N LYS A 16 8.31 -0.17 -1.92
CA LYS A 16 8.10 1.17 -1.35
C LYS A 16 8.21 1.19 0.17
N GLY A 17 8.61 0.11 0.82
CA GLY A 17 8.77 0.04 2.28
C GLY A 17 7.55 -0.54 3.01
N PHE A 18 6.60 -1.16 2.30
CA PHE A 18 5.52 -1.88 2.98
C PHE A 18 5.96 -3.29 3.38
N ILE A 19 5.87 -3.58 4.67
CA ILE A 19 6.10 -4.91 5.23
C ILE A 19 4.76 -5.64 5.41
N MET A 20 4.75 -6.94 5.13
CA MET A 20 3.57 -7.78 5.31
C MET A 20 3.65 -8.49 6.66
N GLU A 21 2.55 -8.51 7.41
CA GLU A 21 2.44 -9.27 8.65
C GLU A 21 2.65 -10.76 8.38
N ALA A 22 3.56 -11.40 9.13
CA ALA A 22 3.82 -12.83 8.98
C ALA A 22 2.68 -13.67 9.57
N GLY A 23 2.20 -14.66 8.80
CA GLY A 23 1.22 -15.65 9.27
C GLY A 23 0.20 -16.06 8.21
N ARG A 24 -0.54 -17.15 8.47
CA ARG A 24 -1.69 -17.56 7.65
C ARG A 24 -2.92 -16.74 8.03
N GLN A 25 -3.02 -15.53 7.50
CA GLN A 25 -4.22 -14.70 7.64
C GLN A 25 -5.08 -14.74 6.38
N LYS A 26 -6.40 -14.75 6.56
CA LYS A 26 -7.36 -14.60 5.44
C LYS A 26 -7.20 -13.26 4.71
N HIS A 27 -6.72 -12.24 5.42
CA HIS A 27 -6.42 -10.92 4.89
C HIS A 27 -5.03 -10.47 5.37
N PRO A 28 -3.93 -10.76 4.63
CA PRO A 28 -2.61 -10.23 4.95
C PRO A 28 -2.66 -8.70 5.11
N ARG A 29 -2.11 -8.24 6.23
CA ARG A 29 -1.96 -6.82 6.56
C ARG A 29 -0.60 -6.33 6.10
N TYR A 30 -0.58 -5.11 5.61
CA TYR A 30 0.61 -4.41 5.16
C TYR A 30 0.75 -3.14 5.99
N TYR A 31 1.94 -2.91 6.51
CA TYR A 31 2.30 -1.71 7.26
C TYR A 31 3.41 -0.98 6.53
N PHE A 32 3.39 0.34 6.57
CA PHE A 32 4.51 1.12 6.06
C PHE A 32 5.61 1.17 7.12
N GLU A 33 6.84 0.84 6.73
CA GLU A 33 8.03 0.94 7.58
C GLU A 33 9.00 1.95 6.95
N ASP A 34 9.46 2.90 7.75
CA ASP A 34 10.50 3.87 7.40
C ASP A 34 11.60 3.79 8.46
N ASN A 35 12.84 3.56 8.05
CA ASN A 35 14.00 3.50 8.96
C ASN A 35 13.87 2.55 10.17
N GLY A 36 13.07 1.49 10.05
CA GLY A 36 12.83 0.51 11.13
C GLY A 36 11.69 0.88 12.08
N GLU A 37 11.01 2.01 11.85
CA GLU A 37 9.80 2.41 12.56
C GLU A 37 8.56 2.10 11.72
N ILE A 38 7.60 1.40 12.32
CA ILE A 38 6.34 1.05 11.67
C ILE A 38 5.38 2.23 11.84
N ALA A 39 5.00 2.85 10.73
CA ALA A 39 4.01 3.90 10.70
C ALA A 39 2.64 3.39 11.16
N ALA A 40 1.79 4.29 11.66
CA ALA A 40 0.40 3.97 12.03
C ALA A 40 -0.47 3.59 10.81
N VAL A 41 0.07 3.68 9.60
CA VAL A 41 -0.60 3.43 8.33
C VAL A 41 -0.58 1.95 7.99
N LYS A 42 -1.78 1.39 7.73
CA LYS A 42 -1.94 -0.02 7.37
C LYS A 42 -3.04 -0.23 6.36
N THR A 43 -2.85 -1.22 5.50
CA THR A 43 -3.87 -1.69 4.56
C THR A 43 -3.93 -3.21 4.58
N HIS A 44 -4.99 -3.79 4.05
CA HIS A 44 -5.10 -5.24 3.91
C HIS A 44 -5.54 -5.63 2.50
N MET A 45 -5.17 -6.84 2.09
CA MET A 45 -5.63 -7.45 0.83
C MET A 45 -6.17 -8.84 1.12
N SER A 46 -7.17 -9.28 0.35
CA SER A 46 -7.69 -10.65 0.46
C SER A 46 -6.66 -11.68 -0.03
N HIS A 47 -6.68 -12.87 0.59
CA HIS A 47 -5.77 -13.95 0.24
C HIS A 47 -6.03 -14.58 -1.15
N ASN A 48 -7.21 -14.38 -1.74
CA ASN A 48 -7.60 -15.03 -3.01
C ASN A 48 -6.89 -14.49 -4.26
N ASP A 49 -5.87 -13.64 -4.12
CA ASP A 49 -5.17 -12.97 -5.22
C ASP A 49 -6.12 -12.31 -6.26
N GLN A 50 -7.32 -11.95 -5.79
CA GLN A 50 -8.33 -11.33 -6.63
C GLN A 50 -7.80 -10.00 -7.13
N GLU A 51 -8.11 -9.70 -8.38
CA GLU A 51 -7.76 -8.44 -8.99
C GLU A 51 -8.34 -7.26 -8.19
N LEU A 52 -7.54 -6.22 -8.02
CA LEU A 52 -7.95 -5.01 -7.36
C LEU A 52 -8.77 -4.20 -8.35
N THR A 53 -10.08 -4.25 -8.17
CA THR A 53 -11.05 -3.40 -8.86
C THR A 53 -10.89 -1.94 -8.41
N ASP A 54 -11.51 -1.04 -9.16
CA ASP A 54 -11.53 0.40 -8.87
C ASP A 54 -11.94 0.71 -7.41
N PHE A 55 -12.94 -0.04 -6.91
CA PHE A 55 -13.44 0.04 -5.54
C PHE A 55 -12.36 -0.37 -4.52
N LEU A 56 -11.70 -1.51 -4.74
CA LEU A 56 -10.65 -2.00 -3.84
C LEU A 56 -9.44 -1.05 -3.83
N GLN A 57 -9.09 -0.48 -4.97
CA GLN A 57 -8.03 0.53 -5.06
C GLN A 57 -8.37 1.78 -4.24
N ALA A 58 -9.60 2.29 -4.36
CA ALA A 58 -10.05 3.45 -3.58
C ALA A 58 -10.07 3.13 -2.07
N GLN A 59 -10.51 1.93 -1.70
CA GLN A 59 -10.52 1.48 -0.30
C GLN A 59 -9.10 1.37 0.28
N MET A 60 -8.16 0.82 -0.48
CA MET A 60 -6.75 0.73 -0.05
C MET A 60 -6.11 2.11 0.04
N ALA A 61 -6.34 2.99 -0.93
CA ALA A 61 -5.84 4.37 -0.89
C ALA A 61 -6.34 5.11 0.36
N ALA A 62 -7.61 4.96 0.70
CA ALA A 62 -8.19 5.52 1.91
C ALA A 62 -7.56 4.96 3.20
N GLN A 63 -7.33 3.65 3.26
CA GLN A 63 -6.62 3.00 4.39
C GLN A 63 -5.18 3.48 4.52
N LEU A 64 -4.54 3.78 3.40
CA LEU A 64 -3.20 4.35 3.33
C LEU A 64 -3.18 5.87 3.52
N HIS A 65 -4.32 6.54 3.74
CA HIS A 65 -4.41 8.00 3.86
C HIS A 65 -3.86 8.79 2.65
N ILE A 66 -3.81 8.18 1.46
CA ILE A 66 -3.37 8.79 0.21
C ILE A 66 -4.52 8.89 -0.80
N SER A 67 -4.37 9.71 -1.83
CA SER A 67 -5.38 9.72 -2.89
C SER A 67 -5.28 8.45 -3.74
N LYS A 68 -6.38 8.10 -4.42
CA LYS A 68 -6.37 6.98 -5.37
C LYS A 68 -5.36 7.22 -6.51
N ALA A 69 -5.17 8.48 -6.92
CA ALA A 69 -4.17 8.84 -7.92
C ALA A 69 -2.76 8.49 -7.41
N ASP A 70 -2.41 8.91 -6.19
CA ASP A 70 -1.12 8.59 -5.57
C ASP A 70 -0.93 7.08 -5.42
N PHE A 71 -1.97 6.35 -5.04
CA PHE A 71 -1.92 4.89 -4.97
C PHE A 71 -1.58 4.29 -6.34
N LEU A 72 -2.25 4.72 -7.41
CA LEU A 72 -1.96 4.25 -8.76
C LEU A 72 -0.53 4.63 -9.22
N GLU A 73 -0.09 5.85 -8.90
CA GLU A 73 1.26 6.31 -9.22
C GLU A 73 2.32 5.48 -8.48
N MET A 74 2.09 5.17 -7.21
CA MET A 74 2.90 4.27 -6.39
C MET A 74 2.98 2.87 -7.01
N ILE A 75 1.85 2.28 -7.41
CA ILE A 75 1.84 0.94 -8.04
C ILE A 75 2.52 0.96 -9.42
N SER A 76 2.39 2.05 -10.17
CA SER A 76 3.07 2.26 -11.46
C SER A 76 4.58 2.54 -11.32
N CYS A 77 5.14 2.48 -10.10
CA CYS A 77 6.52 2.75 -9.76
C CYS A 77 6.99 4.20 -9.98
N LYS A 78 6.09 5.16 -10.16
CA LYS A 78 6.46 6.58 -10.34
C LYS A 78 6.86 7.27 -9.04
N ILE A 79 6.24 6.89 -7.92
CA ILE A 79 6.55 7.42 -6.59
C ILE A 79 7.47 6.43 -5.89
N GLU A 80 8.61 6.87 -5.40
CA GLU A 80 9.56 6.05 -4.63
C GLU A 80 9.24 6.02 -3.14
N HIS A 81 9.97 5.20 -2.38
CA HIS A 81 9.79 5.08 -0.93
C HIS A 81 9.81 6.45 -0.23
N GLU A 82 10.80 7.30 -0.57
CA GLU A 82 10.95 8.64 0.01
C GLU A 82 9.74 9.55 -0.29
N GLY A 83 9.15 9.43 -1.48
CA GLY A 83 7.95 10.19 -1.83
C GLY A 83 6.75 9.82 -0.94
N ILE A 84 6.56 8.52 -0.66
CA ILE A 84 5.51 8.06 0.27
C ILE A 84 5.85 8.48 1.71
N ALA A 85 7.11 8.36 2.12
CA ALA A 85 7.54 8.79 3.45
C ALA A 85 7.28 10.28 3.68
N ASN A 86 7.55 11.14 2.69
CA ASN A 86 7.25 12.56 2.80
C ASN A 86 5.75 12.83 2.96
N ILE A 87 4.90 12.14 2.20
CA ILE A 87 3.43 12.25 2.35
C ILE A 87 3.00 11.90 3.78
N TYR A 88 3.57 10.85 4.37
CA TYR A 88 3.24 10.45 5.74
C TYR A 88 3.82 11.38 6.80
N ARG A 89 5.04 11.92 6.61
CA ARG A 89 5.61 12.94 7.50
C ARG A 89 4.78 14.22 7.49
N GLU A 90 4.35 14.69 6.32
CA GLU A 90 3.48 15.88 6.21
C GLU A 90 2.11 15.67 6.89
N LYS A 91 1.62 14.43 6.92
CA LYS A 91 0.38 14.05 7.60
C LYS A 91 0.56 13.73 9.10
N GLY A 92 1.79 13.71 9.61
CA GLY A 92 2.10 13.30 10.99
C GLY A 92 1.79 11.83 11.27
N LEU A 93 1.94 10.97 10.26
CA LEU A 93 1.70 9.52 10.33
C LEU A 93 3.00 8.70 10.46
N LEU A 94 4.14 9.37 10.31
CA LEU A 94 5.50 8.93 10.58
C LEU A 94 6.08 9.74 11.74
#